data_AF-A0A2D5FCD0-F1
#
_entry.id   AF-A0A2D5FCD0-F1
#
_cell.length_a   1.000
_cell.length_b   1.000
_cell.length_c   1.000
_cell.angle_alpha   90.00
_cell.angle_beta   90.00
_cell.angle_gamma   90.00
#
_symmetry.space_group_name_H-M   'P 1'
#
loop_
_entity.id
_entity.type
_entity.pdbx_description
1 polymer ?
#
loop_
_entity_poly.entity_id
_entity_poly.type
_entity_poly.pdbx_seq_one_letter_code
_entity_poly.pdbx_strand_id
1 'polypeptide(L)'
;MSYYIDNKRFETLIQEFKTGDRTQENELFEMFDTLINRLMLSFKFNVDHEEAKQECFLLILKVLKNFNRDSGQAFNYFTTVILNNLRLLYSKNKKYNEKLESYRNHKMGIPKDPSSI
;
A
#
# COMPACT_ATOMS: atom_id res chain seq x y z
N MET A 1 10.02 -15.98 16.11
CA MET A 1 9.83 -14.94 15.08
C MET A 1 9.67 -15.66 13.74
N SER A 2 8.44 -16.01 13.35
CA SER A 2 8.21 -16.75 12.09
C SER A 2 8.44 -15.79 10.92
N TYR A 3 9.30 -16.15 9.97
CA TYR A 3 9.46 -15.39 8.73
C TYR A 3 8.11 -15.42 8.00
N TYR A 4 7.38 -14.32 8.09
CA TYR A 4 5.97 -14.21 7.69
C TYR A 4 5.75 -14.43 6.18
N ILE A 5 6.79 -14.23 5.38
CA ILE A 5 6.87 -14.50 3.95
C ILE A 5 8.24 -15.13 3.73
N ASP A 6 8.28 -16.32 3.12
CA ASP A 6 9.55 -16.90 2.65
C ASP A 6 10.02 -16.10 1.43
N ASN A 7 11.06 -15.27 1.61
CA ASN A 7 11.54 -14.40 0.53
C ASN A 7 12.07 -15.19 -0.68
N LYS A 8 12.62 -16.39 -0.49
CA LYS A 8 13.09 -17.21 -1.62
C LYS A 8 11.90 -17.69 -2.44
N ARG A 9 10.87 -18.23 -1.76
CA ARG A 9 9.63 -18.66 -2.42
C ARG A 9 8.94 -17.49 -3.12
N PHE A 10 8.85 -16.35 -2.44
CA PHE A 10 8.25 -15.14 -2.99
C PHE A 10 8.95 -14.66 -4.26
N GLU A 11 10.28 -14.61 -4.27
CA GLU A 11 11.06 -14.27 -5.46
C GLU A 11 10.84 -15.27 -6.61
N THR A 12 10.80 -16.57 -6.32
CA THR A 12 10.53 -17.61 -7.32
C THR A 12 9.15 -17.41 -7.96
N LEU A 13 8.11 -17.23 -7.15
CA LEU A 13 6.74 -17.01 -7.63
C LEU A 13 6.64 -15.73 -8.48
N ILE A 14 7.38 -14.67 -8.13
CA ILE A 14 7.44 -13.45 -8.94
C ILE A 14 8.07 -13.74 -10.31
N GLN A 15 9.14 -14.54 -10.38
CA GLN A 15 9.76 -14.87 -11.67
C GLN A 15 8.85 -15.75 -12.52
N GLU A 16 8.22 -16.78 -11.94
CA GLU A 16 7.20 -17.61 -12.61
C GLU A 16 6.07 -16.73 -13.17
N PHE A 17 5.57 -15.80 -12.37
CA PHE A 17 4.55 -14.85 -12.84
C PHE A 17 5.05 -13.97 -13.98
N LYS A 18 6.32 -13.56 -13.97
CA LYS A 18 6.91 -12.76 -15.04
C LYS A 18 7.12 -13.54 -16.33
N THR A 19 7.48 -14.83 -16.26
CA THR A 19 7.67 -15.69 -17.43
C THR A 19 6.36 -16.15 -18.06
N GLY A 20 5.23 -15.86 -17.41
CA GLY A 20 3.89 -16.18 -17.90
C GLY A 20 3.29 -17.44 -17.28
N ASP A 21 4.02 -18.10 -16.38
CA ASP A 21 3.47 -19.18 -15.58
C ASP A 21 2.47 -18.61 -14.55
N ARG A 22 1.26 -19.15 -14.54
CA ARG A 22 0.15 -18.71 -13.68
C ARG A 22 -0.27 -19.80 -12.70
N THR A 23 0.41 -20.95 -12.70
CA THR A 23 0.04 -22.13 -11.92
C THR A 23 -0.07 -21.84 -10.42
N GLN A 24 0.87 -21.04 -9.90
CA GLN A 24 0.96 -20.68 -8.49
C GLN A 24 0.63 -19.20 -8.23
N GLU A 25 -0.14 -18.55 -9.10
CA GLU A 25 -0.43 -17.12 -8.95
C GLU A 25 -1.21 -16.81 -7.66
N ASN A 26 -2.10 -17.72 -7.26
CA ASN A 26 -2.88 -17.58 -6.02
C ASN A 26 -1.96 -17.47 -4.80
N GLU A 27 -0.93 -18.33 -4.72
CA GLU A 27 0.06 -18.29 -3.63
C GLU A 27 0.82 -16.95 -3.62
N LEU A 28 1.18 -16.43 -4.80
CA LEU A 28 1.81 -15.12 -4.91
C LEU A 28 0.91 -13.99 -4.40
N PHE A 29 -0.37 -13.99 -4.79
CA PHE A 29 -1.31 -12.96 -4.36
C PHE A 29 -1.68 -13.08 -2.87
N GLU A 30 -1.73 -14.29 -2.31
CA GLU A 30 -1.87 -14.51 -0.87
C GLU A 30 -0.69 -13.94 -0.09
N MET A 31 0.55 -14.10 -0.59
CA MET A 31 1.73 -13.47 0.01
C MET A 31 1.67 -11.94 -0.06
N PHE A 32 1.18 -11.38 -1.15
CA PHE A 32 0.97 -9.92 -1.26
C PHE A 32 -0.12 -9.42 -0.31
N ASP A 33 -1.25 -10.12 -0.22
CA ASP A 33 -2.35 -9.79 0.70
C ASP A 33 -1.84 -9.74 2.16
N THR A 34 -1.16 -10.81 2.53
CA THR A 34 -0.42 -10.99 3.77
C THR A 34 0.50 -9.78 4.04
N LEU A 35 1.35 -9.41 3.09
CA LEU A 35 2.25 -8.26 3.21
C LEU A 35 1.48 -6.94 3.44
N ILE A 36 0.46 -6.66 2.62
CA ILE A 36 -0.35 -5.44 2.70
C ILE A 36 -1.01 -5.33 4.08
N ASN A 37 -1.71 -6.38 4.52
CA ASN A 37 -2.44 -6.40 5.79
C ASN A 37 -1.50 -6.13 6.97
N ARG A 38 -0.29 -6.69 6.99
CA ARG A 38 0.69 -6.39 8.05
C ARG A 38 1.15 -4.95 8.04
N LEU A 39 1.44 -4.39 6.87
CA LEU A 39 1.91 -3.02 6.77
C LEU A 39 0.81 -2.04 7.22
N MET A 40 -0.45 -2.30 6.85
CA MET A 40 -1.58 -1.49 7.32
C MET A 40 -1.75 -1.55 8.84
N LEU A 41 -1.70 -2.75 9.43
CA LEU A 41 -1.78 -2.93 10.89
C LEU A 41 -0.60 -2.28 11.63
N SER A 42 0.61 -2.36 11.07
CA SER A 42 1.83 -1.86 11.73
C SER A 42 1.89 -0.34 11.77
N PHE A 43 1.47 0.33 10.68
CA PHE A 43 1.58 1.78 10.54
C PHE A 43 0.30 2.54 10.91
N LYS A 44 -0.78 1.83 11.27
CA LYS A 44 -2.06 2.40 11.76
C LYS A 44 -2.60 3.54 10.88
N PHE A 45 -2.48 3.39 9.55
CA PHE A 45 -3.03 4.37 8.62
C PHE A 45 -4.55 4.44 8.78
N ASN A 46 -5.09 5.63 9.05
CA ASN A 46 -6.53 5.86 9.07
C ASN A 46 -7.05 6.02 7.63
N VAL A 47 -7.17 4.90 6.93
CA VAL A 47 -7.67 4.78 5.56
C VAL A 47 -8.72 3.67 5.50
N ASP A 48 -9.61 3.73 4.51
CA ASP A 48 -10.49 2.60 4.24
C ASP A 48 -9.64 1.38 3.86
N HIS A 49 -9.88 0.25 4.55
CA HIS A 49 -8.98 -0.88 4.47
C HIS A 49 -9.07 -1.60 3.12
N GLU A 50 -10.28 -1.73 2.58
CA GLU A 50 -10.53 -2.41 1.31
C GLU A 50 -10.06 -1.55 0.12
N GLU A 51 -10.36 -0.25 0.15
CA GLU A 51 -9.90 0.70 -0.88
C GLU A 51 -8.36 0.73 -0.93
N ALA A 52 -7.70 0.86 0.23
CA ALA A 52 -6.25 0.90 0.30
C ALA A 52 -5.60 -0.41 -0.17
N LYS A 53 -6.20 -1.55 0.16
CA LYS A 53 -5.75 -2.86 -0.31
C LYS A 53 -5.86 -2.99 -1.83
N GLN A 54 -6.99 -2.61 -2.42
CA GLN A 54 -7.19 -2.62 -3.88
C GLN A 54 -6.18 -1.72 -4.60
N GLU A 55 -5.97 -0.50 -4.12
CA GLU A 55 -4.96 0.43 -4.66
C GLU A 55 -3.54 -0.15 -4.57
N CYS A 56 -3.20 -0.80 -3.46
CA CYS A 56 -1.91 -1.48 -3.32
C CYS A 56 -1.76 -2.63 -4.33
N PHE A 57 -2.78 -3.47 -4.52
CA PHE A 57 -2.73 -4.54 -5.53
C PHE A 57 -2.59 -4.01 -6.95
N LEU A 58 -3.32 -2.94 -7.31
CA LEU A 58 -3.20 -2.29 -8.61
C LEU A 58 -1.77 -1.76 -8.83
N LEU A 59 -1.16 -1.15 -7.82
CA LEU A 59 0.22 -0.69 -7.90
C LEU A 59 1.21 -1.85 -8.02
N ILE A 60 1.04 -2.90 -7.21
CA ILE A 60 1.88 -4.11 -7.26
C ILE A 60 1.85 -4.70 -8.66
N LEU A 61 0.68 -4.93 -9.25
CA LEU A 61 0.54 -5.47 -10.61
C LEU A 61 1.26 -4.62 -11.67
N LYS A 62 1.22 -3.29 -11.52
CA LYS A 62 1.92 -2.36 -12.43
C LYS A 62 3.44 -2.48 -12.32
N VAL A 63 3.98 -2.61 -11.10
CA VAL A 63 5.43 -2.66 -10.89
C VAL A 63 6.01 -4.07 -10.98
N LEU A 64 5.19 -5.11 -10.79
CA LEU A 64 5.59 -6.52 -10.76
C LEU A 64 6.28 -6.93 -12.06
N LYS A 65 5.76 -6.49 -13.21
CA LYS A 65 6.36 -6.75 -14.53
C LYS A 65 7.76 -6.15 -14.67
N ASN A 66 8.01 -5.02 -14.01
CA ASN A 66 9.25 -4.25 -14.10
C ASN A 66 10.24 -4.59 -12.98
N PHE A 67 9.85 -5.41 -12.00
CA PHE A 67 10.73 -5.80 -10.90
C PHE A 67 11.96 -6.54 -11.44
N ASN A 68 13.16 -6.03 -11.14
CA ASN A 68 14.43 -6.71 -11.39
C ASN A 68 15.10 -7.04 -10.05
N ARG A 69 15.88 -8.13 -10.01
CA ARG A 69 16.57 -8.56 -8.79
C ARG A 69 17.67 -7.57 -8.37
N ASP A 70 18.18 -6.80 -9.33
CA ASP A 70 19.18 -5.76 -9.10
C ASP A 70 18.64 -4.59 -8.25
N SER A 71 17.31 -4.40 -8.21
CA SER A 71 16.62 -3.43 -7.34
C SER A 71 16.61 -3.85 -5.87
N GLY A 72 17.15 -5.02 -5.53
CA GLY A 72 17.18 -5.58 -4.18
C GLY A 72 16.23 -6.76 -4.01
N GLN A 73 16.18 -7.29 -2.77
CA GLN A 73 15.29 -8.40 -2.42
C GLN A 73 13.82 -8.01 -2.64
N ALA A 74 13.05 -8.92 -3.22
CA ALA A 74 11.65 -8.65 -3.57
C ALA A 74 10.84 -8.15 -2.37
N PHE A 75 10.99 -8.80 -1.22
CA PHE A 75 10.30 -8.40 0.00
C PHE A 75 10.54 -6.91 0.35
N ASN A 76 11.79 -6.44 0.31
CA ASN A 76 12.13 -5.05 0.64
C ASN A 76 11.60 -4.07 -0.42
N TYR A 77 11.73 -4.44 -1.70
CA TYR A 77 11.22 -3.65 -2.81
C TYR A 77 9.71 -3.43 -2.68
N PHE A 78 8.93 -4.51 -2.55
CA PHE A 78 7.47 -4.43 -2.45
C PHE A 78 7.01 -3.81 -1.14
N THR A 79 7.71 -4.03 -0.02
CA THR A 79 7.43 -3.34 1.24
C THR A 79 7.52 -1.82 1.06
N THR A 80 8.57 -1.34 0.40
CA THR A 80 8.78 0.09 0.14
C THR A 80 7.69 0.66 -0.77
N VAL A 81 7.36 -0.05 -1.86
CA VAL A 81 6.29 0.34 -2.79
C VAL A 81 4.95 0.45 -2.07
N ILE A 82 4.58 -0.56 -1.27
CA ILE A 82 3.30 -0.59 -0.55
C ILE A 82 3.25 0.53 0.50
N LEU A 83 4.30 0.70 1.32
CA LEU A 83 4.32 1.74 2.35
C LEU A 83 4.21 3.16 1.77
N ASN A 84 4.88 3.41 0.64
CA ASN A 84 4.77 4.69 -0.04
C ASN A 84 3.36 4.95 -0.56
N ASN A 85 2.70 3.92 -1.10
CA ASN A 85 1.32 4.04 -1.56
C ASN A 85 0.35 4.31 -0.40
N LEU A 86 0.46 3.55 0.69
CA LEU A 86 -0.36 3.74 1.89
C LEU A 86 -0.19 5.14 2.48
N ARG A 87 1.05 5.65 2.54
CA ARG A 87 1.33 7.02 3.00
C ARG A 87 0.70 8.08 2.10
N LEU A 88 0.72 7.86 0.78
CA LEU A 88 0.09 8.75 -0.18
C LEU A 88 -1.43 8.78 -0.01
N LEU A 89 -2.07 7.61 0.12
CA LEU A 89 -3.51 7.48 0.37
C LEU A 89 -3.92 8.17 1.67
N TYR A 90 -3.21 7.89 2.77
CA TYR A 90 -3.44 8.54 4.05
C TYR A 90 -3.34 10.07 3.94
N SER A 91 -2.31 10.58 3.27
CA SER A 91 -2.11 12.02 3.10
C SER A 91 -3.20 12.67 2.25
N LYS A 92 -3.68 11.97 1.22
CA LYS A 92 -4.81 12.44 0.37
C LYS A 92 -6.11 12.51 1.18
N ASN A 93 -6.43 11.45 1.94
CA ASN A 93 -7.64 11.37 2.74
C ASN A 93 -7.66 12.44 3.84
N LYS A 94 -6.52 12.65 4.52
CA LYS A 94 -6.37 13.72 5.51
C LYS A 94 -6.66 15.10 4.90
N LYS A 95 -6.01 15.44 3.78
CA LYS A 95 -6.22 16.74 3.10
C LYS A 95 -7.66 16.92 2.60
N TYR A 96 -8.30 15.86 2.15
CA TYR A 96 -9.69 15.89 1.71
C TYR A 96 -10.63 16.21 2.89
N ASN A 97 -10.44 15.55 4.04
CA ASN A 97 -11.22 15.81 5.24
C ASN A 97 -11.02 17.24 5.76
N GLU A 98 -9.78 17.72 5.82
CA GLU A 98 -9.46 19.12 6.17
C GLU A 98 -10.19 20.13 5.26
N LYS A 99 -10.26 19.83 3.95
CA LYS A 99 -10.99 20.67 2.98
C LYS A 99 -12.49 20.66 3.23
N LEU A 100 -13.09 19.51 3.53
CA LEU A 100 -14.51 19.40 3.86
C LEU A 100 -14.86 20.15 5.15
N GLU A 101 -14.02 20.02 6.18
CA GLU A 101 -14.16 20.76 7.44
C GLU A 101 -14.04 22.27 7.22
N SER A 102 -13.03 22.72 6.48
CA SER A 102 -12.87 24.14 6.15
C SER A 102 -14.09 24.69 5.39
N TYR A 103 -14.68 23.91 4.49
CA TYR A 103 -15.88 24.31 3.76
C TYR A 103 -17.10 24.39 4.67
N ARG A 104 -17.28 23.41 5.55
CA ARG A 104 -18.34 23.40 6.57
C ARG A 104 -18.24 24.59 7.51
N ASN A 105 -17.05 24.89 8.03
CA ASN A 105 -16.81 26.01 8.94
C ASN A 105 -17.10 27.35 8.26
N HIS A 106 -16.69 27.50 6.99
CA HIS A 106 -16.99 28.69 6.20
C HIS A 106 -18.50 28.88 6.01
N LYS A 107 -19.25 27.81 5.68
CA LYS A 107 -20.72 27.89 5.54
C LYS A 107 -21.46 28.16 6.86
N MET A 108 -20.91 27.71 7.98
CA MET A 108 -21.50 27.89 9.32
C MET A 108 -21.06 29.20 10.01
N GLY A 109 -20.20 30.01 9.38
CA GLY A 109 -19.71 31.26 9.96
C GLY A 109 -18.74 31.08 11.13
N ILE A 110 -18.14 29.90 11.29
CA ILE A 110 -17.18 29.62 12.37
C ILE A 110 -15.82 30.22 11.96
N PRO A 111 -15.22 31.14 12.75
CA PRO A 111 -13.91 31.72 12.45
C PRO A 111 -12.82 30.65 12.42
N LYS A 112 -11.79 30.81 11.56
CA LYS A 112 -10.59 29.97 11.61
C LYS A 112 -9.86 30.22 12.93
N ASP A 113 -9.56 29.15 13.67
CA ASP A 113 -8.76 29.25 14.90
C ASP A 113 -7.34 29.75 14.54
N PRO A 114 -6.89 30.89 15.09
CA PRO A 114 -5.59 31.48 14.78
C PRO A 114 -4.39 30.62 15.22
N SER A 115 -4.59 29.55 16.00
CA SER A 115 -3.52 28.64 16.45
C SER A 115 -3.12 27.56 15.43
N SER A 116 -3.72 27.56 14.23
CA SER A 116 -3.52 26.50 13.22
C SER A 116 -2.39 26.77 12.20
N ILE A 117 -1.42 27.65 12.51
CA ILE A 117 -0.22 27.91 11.67
C ILE A 117 1.01 27.30 12.32
#